data_AF-A0A944F3S1-F1
#
_entry.id   AF-A0A944F3S1-F1
#
_cell.length_a   1.000
_cell.length_b   1.000
_cell.length_c   1.000
_cell.angle_alpha   90.00
_cell.angle_beta   90.00
_cell.angle_gamma   90.00
#
_symmetry.space_group_name_H-M   'P 1'
#
loop_
_entity.id
_entity.type
_entity.pdbx_description
1 polymer ?
#
loop_
_entity_poly.entity_id
_entity_poly.type
_entity_poly.pdbx_seq_one_letter_code
_entity_poly.pdbx_strand_id
1 'polypeptide(L)'
;MPVSDPTDSRAATNALLGPLKQDRWRPHAIARFLWQAADRSVRQAARRPRALAQITALHGLLLTLTQTRKGQRWVATSWTLGTLHLGLLEHRDRLSPADTLTLLRGNLPATIVGPSRVSGVLAIASDLADGRLARRQATVSPFGDYADSFADAAFWTWLVLRHEPSRAVRAAAIAAWALPVATVTALAVSRGTMPERPRPALLRPAAAMQGFVAVRHLLRR
;
A
#
# COMPACT_ATOMS: atom_id res chain seq x y z
N MET A 1 25.30 12.60 -10.40
CA MET A 1 25.81 12.24 -9.06
C MET A 1 24.86 11.28 -8.39
N PRO A 2 25.32 10.20 -7.75
CA PRO A 2 24.48 9.39 -6.88
C PRO A 2 23.98 10.27 -5.73
N VAL A 3 22.67 10.35 -5.55
CA VAL A 3 22.06 11.01 -4.40
C VAL A 3 22.56 10.30 -3.14
N SER A 4 23.17 11.04 -2.22
CA SER A 4 23.53 10.57 -0.88
C SER A 4 22.34 9.84 -0.28
N ASP A 5 22.51 8.58 0.12
CA ASP A 5 21.42 7.67 0.46
C ASP A 5 20.82 8.02 1.82
N PRO A 6 19.76 8.86 1.89
CA PRO A 6 19.24 9.32 3.16
C PRO A 6 18.52 8.13 3.78
N THR A 7 18.75 7.88 5.06
CA THR A 7 18.00 6.86 5.81
C THR A 7 16.51 7.23 5.88
N ASP A 8 16.22 8.53 5.86
CA ASP A 8 14.86 9.08 5.78
C ASP A 8 14.26 8.90 4.38
N SER A 9 13.13 8.19 4.35
CA SER A 9 12.35 7.91 3.14
C SER A 9 11.83 9.18 2.46
N ARG A 10 11.50 10.23 3.23
CA ARG A 10 10.98 11.49 2.70
C ARG A 10 12.06 12.31 2.04
N ALA A 11 13.21 12.50 2.69
CA ALA A 11 14.37 13.18 2.12
C ALA A 11 14.80 12.53 0.79
N ALA A 12 14.82 11.20 0.74
CA ALA A 12 15.15 10.48 -0.48
C ALA A 12 14.16 10.75 -1.62
N THR A 13 12.86 10.77 -1.30
CA THR A 13 11.83 11.05 -2.30
C THR A 13 11.93 12.48 -2.82
N ASN A 14 12.19 13.46 -1.94
CA ASN A 14 12.44 14.85 -2.34
C ASN A 14 13.65 14.96 -3.27
N ALA A 15 14.73 14.24 -2.98
CA ALA A 15 15.93 14.25 -3.80
C ALA A 15 15.72 13.62 -5.20
N LEU A 16 14.74 12.73 -5.36
CA LEU A 16 14.33 12.20 -6.66
C LEU A 16 13.38 13.16 -7.41
N LEU A 17 12.46 13.81 -6.71
CA LEU A 17 11.47 14.72 -7.30
C LEU A 17 12.08 16.06 -7.75
N GLY A 18 13.09 16.56 -7.06
CA GLY A 18 13.75 17.83 -7.38
C GLY A 18 14.30 17.90 -8.81
N PRO A 19 15.20 16.97 -9.21
CA PRO A 19 15.73 16.90 -10.57
C PRO A 19 14.65 16.67 -11.63
N LEU A 20 13.62 15.88 -11.32
CA LEU A 20 12.51 15.61 -12.25
C LEU A 20 11.74 16.91 -12.59
N LYS A 21 11.52 17.76 -11.58
CA LYS A 21 10.91 19.09 -11.78
C LYS A 21 11.84 20.05 -12.51
N GLN A 22 13.13 20.08 -12.17
CA GLN A 22 14.11 20.95 -12.83
C GLN A 22 14.18 20.69 -14.34
N ASP A 23 14.11 19.43 -14.74
CA ASP A 23 14.12 19.01 -16.15
C ASP A 23 12.74 19.05 -16.83
N ARG A 24 11.75 19.70 -16.21
CA ARG A 24 10.40 19.96 -16.75
C ARG A 24 9.74 18.72 -17.36
N TRP A 25 9.83 17.56 -16.69
CA TRP A 25 9.15 16.33 -17.12
C TRP A 25 9.60 15.79 -18.49
N ARG A 26 10.78 16.15 -18.97
CA ARG A 26 11.30 15.58 -20.22
C ARG A 26 11.37 14.05 -20.13
N PRO A 27 11.10 13.30 -21.21
CA PRO A 27 11.04 11.83 -21.15
C PRO A 27 12.29 11.17 -20.55
N HIS A 28 13.48 11.70 -20.83
CA HIS A 28 14.73 11.20 -20.25
C HIS A 28 14.80 11.40 -18.73
N ALA A 29 14.24 12.50 -18.20
CA ALA A 29 14.20 12.78 -16.77
C ALA A 29 13.24 11.84 -16.05
N ILE A 30 12.11 11.50 -16.68
CA ILE A 30 11.18 10.48 -16.19
C ILE A 30 11.86 9.11 -16.15
N ALA A 31 12.52 8.70 -17.24
CA ALA A 31 13.24 7.42 -17.31
C ALA A 31 14.32 7.33 -16.22
N ARG A 32 15.10 8.42 -16.04
CA ARG A 32 16.13 8.50 -14.99
C ARG A 32 15.51 8.44 -13.59
N PHE A 33 14.40 9.14 -13.35
CA PHE A 33 13.67 9.08 -12.08
C PHE A 33 13.21 7.65 -11.76
N LEU A 34 12.57 6.98 -12.73
CA LEU A 34 12.10 5.60 -12.56
C LEU A 34 13.25 4.64 -12.28
N TRP A 35 14.35 4.76 -13.02
CA TRP A 35 15.55 3.97 -12.80
C TRP A 35 16.14 4.19 -11.41
N GLN A 36 16.33 5.45 -11.00
CA GLN A 36 16.90 5.78 -9.69
C GLN A 36 16.00 5.32 -8.54
N ALA A 37 14.67 5.43 -8.69
CA ALA A 37 13.72 4.93 -7.71
C ALA A 37 13.79 3.40 -7.60
N ALA A 38 13.78 2.68 -8.73
CA ALA A 38 13.85 1.22 -8.75
C ALA A 38 15.18 0.70 -8.17
N ASP A 39 16.30 1.25 -8.61
CA ASP A 39 17.63 0.89 -8.12
C ASP A 39 17.76 1.15 -6.61
N ARG A 40 17.22 2.28 -6.11
CA ARG A 40 17.15 2.55 -4.67
C ARG A 40 16.30 1.49 -3.95
N SER A 41 15.11 1.19 -4.44
CA SER A 41 14.23 0.18 -3.85
C SER A 41 14.92 -1.19 -3.73
N VAL A 42 15.59 -1.64 -4.80
CA VAL A 42 16.34 -2.90 -4.81
C VAL A 42 17.49 -2.87 -3.79
N ARG A 43 18.29 -1.80 -3.75
CA ARG A 43 19.37 -1.67 -2.77
C ARG A 43 18.86 -1.65 -1.33
N GLN A 44 17.74 -0.96 -1.08
CA GLN A 44 17.12 -0.89 0.25
C GLN A 44 16.53 -2.23 0.69
N ALA A 45 15.97 -3.01 -0.23
CA ALA A 45 15.54 -4.38 0.03
C ALA A 45 16.73 -5.29 0.35
N ALA A 46 17.81 -5.23 -0.42
CA ALA A 46 19.02 -6.02 -0.21
C ALA A 46 19.70 -5.73 1.14
N ARG A 47 19.62 -4.47 1.62
CA ARG A 47 20.12 -4.09 2.96
C ARG A 47 19.26 -4.58 4.12
N ARG A 48 18.08 -5.14 3.86
CA ARG A 48 17.15 -5.67 4.88
C ARG A 48 16.85 -7.15 4.62
N PRO A 49 17.87 -8.03 4.68
CA PRO A 49 17.71 -9.43 4.32
C PRO A 49 16.67 -10.14 5.18
N ARG A 50 16.55 -9.77 6.47
CA ARG A 50 15.54 -10.34 7.39
C ARG A 50 14.12 -9.96 6.99
N ALA A 51 13.83 -8.68 6.78
CA ALA A 51 12.51 -8.25 6.30
C ALA A 51 12.17 -8.83 4.92
N LEU A 52 13.16 -8.90 4.01
CA LEU A 52 13.00 -9.53 2.70
C LEU A 52 12.67 -11.03 2.82
N ALA A 53 13.34 -11.75 3.72
CA ALA A 53 13.02 -13.15 4.00
C ALA A 53 11.62 -13.30 4.59
N GLN A 54 11.24 -12.46 5.55
CA GLN A 54 9.91 -12.49 6.18
C GLN A 54 8.79 -12.21 5.18
N ILE A 55 8.93 -11.16 4.35
CA ILE A 55 7.90 -10.83 3.35
C ILE A 55 7.80 -11.91 2.27
N THR A 56 8.93 -12.51 1.89
CA THR A 56 8.96 -13.61 0.92
C THR A 56 8.33 -14.88 1.49
N ALA A 57 8.65 -15.24 2.73
CA ALA A 57 8.04 -16.38 3.42
C ALA A 57 6.51 -16.20 3.56
N LEU A 58 6.07 -15.00 3.97
CA LEU A 58 4.65 -14.66 4.08
C LEU A 58 3.93 -14.81 2.73
N HIS A 59 4.48 -14.24 1.66
CA HIS A 59 3.85 -14.34 0.34
C HIS A 59 3.98 -15.74 -0.27
N GLY A 60 5.02 -16.50 0.06
CA GLY A 60 5.13 -17.92 -0.29
C GLY A 60 4.01 -18.74 0.34
N LEU A 61 3.73 -18.53 1.63
CA LEU A 61 2.58 -19.14 2.31
C LEU A 61 1.26 -18.69 1.68
N LEU A 62 1.07 -17.40 1.40
CA LEU A 62 -0.13 -16.92 0.73
C LEU A 62 -0.29 -17.55 -0.66
N LEU A 63 0.80 -17.75 -1.39
CA LEU A 63 0.79 -18.39 -2.70
C LEU A 63 0.28 -19.84 -2.62
N THR A 64 0.69 -20.60 -1.60
CA THR A 64 0.19 -21.98 -1.40
C THR A 64 -1.30 -22.03 -1.04
N LEU A 65 -1.82 -20.96 -0.43
CA LEU A 65 -3.24 -20.80 -0.12
C LEU A 65 -4.09 -20.34 -1.32
N THR A 66 -3.47 -19.95 -2.43
CA THR A 66 -4.19 -19.55 -3.64
C THR A 66 -4.55 -20.74 -4.52
N GLN A 67 -5.78 -20.77 -5.01
CA GLN A 67 -6.27 -21.83 -5.93
C GLN A 67 -6.35 -21.38 -7.39
N THR A 68 -6.12 -20.10 -7.69
CA THR A 68 -6.33 -19.54 -9.03
C THR A 68 -5.13 -18.76 -9.53
N ARG A 69 -4.90 -18.78 -10.85
CA ARG A 69 -3.85 -17.95 -11.49
C ARG A 69 -4.03 -16.46 -11.22
N LYS A 70 -5.28 -15.99 -11.04
CA LYS A 70 -5.58 -14.61 -10.68
C LYS A 70 -5.12 -14.31 -9.25
N GLY A 71 -5.37 -15.21 -8.30
CA GLY A 71 -4.85 -15.13 -6.93
C GLY A 71 -3.33 -15.14 -6.88
N GLN A 72 -2.69 -16.01 -7.65
CA GLN A 72 -1.22 -16.05 -7.74
C GLN A 72 -0.62 -14.73 -8.24
N ARG A 73 -1.20 -14.14 -9.30
CA ARG A 73 -0.79 -12.81 -9.80
C ARG A 73 -1.01 -11.71 -8.76
N TRP A 74 -2.10 -11.78 -8.00
CA TRP A 74 -2.38 -10.84 -6.90
C TRP A 74 -1.28 -10.92 -5.83
N VAL A 75 -0.98 -12.12 -5.34
CA VAL A 75 0.07 -12.34 -4.33
C VAL A 75 1.45 -11.92 -4.86
N ALA A 76 1.79 -12.25 -6.09
CA ALA A 76 3.05 -11.82 -6.71
C ALA A 76 3.16 -10.29 -6.83
N THR A 77 2.05 -9.62 -7.17
CA THR A 77 1.99 -8.15 -7.23
C THR A 77 2.16 -7.54 -5.84
N SER A 78 1.45 -8.07 -4.84
CA SER A 78 1.60 -7.66 -3.44
C SER A 78 3.03 -7.85 -2.94
N TRP A 79 3.64 -9.00 -3.24
CA TRP A 79 5.03 -9.28 -2.87
C TRP A 79 6.00 -8.28 -3.51
N THR A 80 5.82 -8.00 -4.79
CA THR A 80 6.65 -7.03 -5.54
C THR A 80 6.53 -5.65 -4.93
N LEU A 81 5.30 -5.17 -4.68
CA LEU A 81 5.05 -3.88 -4.05
C LEU A 81 5.67 -3.81 -2.65
N GLY A 82 5.45 -4.81 -1.80
CA GLY A 82 6.03 -4.84 -0.47
C GLY A 82 7.56 -4.84 -0.48
N THR A 83 8.17 -5.63 -1.37
CA THR A 83 9.63 -5.72 -1.54
C THR A 83 10.22 -4.39 -1.97
N LEU A 84 9.63 -3.72 -2.96
CA LEU A 84 10.08 -2.43 -3.46
C LEU A 84 9.95 -1.31 -2.41
N HIS A 85 9.09 -1.49 -1.40
CA HIS A 85 8.86 -0.52 -0.35
C HIS A 85 9.58 -0.83 0.97
N LEU A 86 10.40 -1.89 1.06
CA LEU A 86 11.14 -2.22 2.30
C LEU A 86 12.05 -1.09 2.81
N GLY A 87 12.47 -0.16 1.94
CA GLY A 87 13.18 1.06 2.36
C GLY A 87 12.40 1.94 3.33
N LEU A 88 11.07 1.85 3.34
CA LEU A 88 10.19 2.56 4.27
C LEU A 88 10.18 1.98 5.69
N LEU A 89 10.84 0.83 5.92
CA LEU A 89 11.09 0.34 7.28
C LEU A 89 12.11 1.19 8.02
N GLU A 90 12.83 2.07 7.31
CA GLU A 90 13.82 3.00 7.84
C GLU A 90 14.84 2.27 8.70
N HIS A 91 14.84 2.48 10.02
CA HIS A 91 15.79 1.87 10.94
C HIS A 91 15.50 0.39 11.25
N ARG A 92 14.33 -0.13 10.90
CA ARG A 92 13.94 -1.51 11.19
C ARG A 92 14.46 -2.47 10.12
N ASP A 93 14.97 -3.61 10.57
CA ASP A 93 15.47 -4.70 9.72
C ASP A 93 14.45 -5.83 9.53
N ARG A 94 13.30 -5.76 10.22
CA ARG A 94 12.25 -6.78 10.26
C ARG A 94 10.86 -6.17 10.18
N LEU A 95 9.90 -6.96 9.69
CA LEU A 95 8.47 -6.65 9.76
C LEU A 95 7.98 -6.76 11.20
N SER A 96 7.13 -5.82 11.62
CA SER A 96 6.38 -5.95 12.86
C SER A 96 5.14 -6.84 12.68
N PRO A 97 4.55 -7.34 13.79
CA PRO A 97 3.28 -8.04 13.72
C PRO A 97 2.15 -7.23 13.06
N ALA A 98 2.14 -5.90 13.23
CA ALA A 98 1.19 -5.02 12.57
C ALA A 98 1.38 -5.04 11.05
N ASP A 99 2.62 -4.89 10.57
CA ASP A 99 2.95 -4.94 9.13
C ASP A 99 2.50 -6.27 8.50
N THR A 100 2.73 -7.39 9.22
CA THR A 100 2.29 -8.72 8.78
C THR A 100 0.77 -8.81 8.66
N LEU A 101 0.02 -8.28 9.63
CA LEU A 101 -1.44 -8.29 9.60
C LEU A 101 -2.00 -7.43 8.47
N THR A 102 -1.41 -6.26 8.22
CA THR A 102 -1.74 -5.40 7.08
C THR A 102 -1.51 -6.12 5.74
N LEU A 103 -0.36 -6.80 5.59
CA LEU A 103 -0.05 -7.58 4.37
C LEU A 103 -1.00 -8.77 4.18
N LEU A 104 -1.39 -9.47 5.27
CA LEU A 104 -2.40 -10.52 5.22
C LEU A 104 -3.75 -9.97 4.75
N ARG A 105 -4.20 -8.84 5.33
CA ARG A 105 -5.44 -8.16 4.92
C ARG A 105 -5.43 -7.79 3.44
N GLY A 106 -4.34 -7.20 2.94
CA GLY A 106 -4.19 -6.84 1.53
C GLY A 106 -4.23 -8.04 0.57
N ASN A 107 -3.98 -9.25 1.07
CA ASN A 107 -4.03 -10.49 0.29
C ASN A 107 -5.30 -11.32 0.51
N LEU A 108 -6.24 -10.89 1.37
CA LEU A 108 -7.54 -11.54 1.53
C LEU A 108 -8.24 -11.87 0.19
N PRO A 109 -8.23 -11.00 -0.85
CA PRO A 109 -8.85 -11.29 -2.14
C PRO A 109 -8.32 -12.54 -2.85
N ALA A 110 -7.08 -12.93 -2.57
CA ALA A 110 -6.43 -14.09 -3.17
C ALA A 110 -6.70 -15.41 -2.41
N THR A 111 -7.22 -15.32 -1.17
CA THR A 111 -7.48 -16.47 -0.31
C THR A 111 -8.90 -17.01 -0.48
N ILE A 112 -9.16 -18.19 0.10
CA ILE A 112 -10.51 -18.78 0.17
C ILE A 112 -11.53 -17.89 0.91
N VAL A 113 -11.06 -17.01 1.81
CA VAL A 113 -11.92 -16.13 2.61
C VAL A 113 -12.35 -14.90 1.81
N GLY A 114 -11.59 -14.51 0.78
CA GLY A 114 -11.87 -13.33 -0.03
C GLY A 114 -13.32 -13.28 -0.53
N PRO A 115 -13.80 -14.28 -1.30
CA PRO A 115 -15.16 -14.32 -1.82
C PRO A 115 -16.27 -14.44 -0.76
N SER A 116 -15.94 -14.69 0.50
CA SER A 116 -16.95 -14.85 1.55
C SER A 116 -17.67 -13.53 1.86
N ARG A 117 -18.89 -13.62 2.41
CA ARG A 117 -19.66 -12.43 2.85
C ARG A 117 -19.04 -11.72 4.05
N VAL A 118 -18.23 -12.44 4.83
CA VAL A 118 -17.57 -11.89 6.02
C VAL A 118 -16.24 -11.20 5.70
N SER A 119 -15.76 -11.26 4.45
CA SER A 119 -14.46 -10.69 4.08
C SER A 119 -14.34 -9.20 4.39
N GLY A 120 -15.39 -8.41 4.16
CA GLY A 120 -15.43 -6.99 4.51
C GLY A 120 -15.34 -6.74 6.02
N VAL A 121 -15.98 -7.59 6.83
CA VAL A 121 -15.92 -7.50 8.30
C VAL A 121 -14.52 -7.88 8.80
N LEU A 122 -13.94 -8.95 8.23
CA LEU A 122 -12.59 -9.38 8.55
C LEU A 122 -11.55 -8.32 8.19
N ALA A 123 -11.71 -7.65 7.04
CA ALA A 123 -10.83 -6.56 6.65
C ALA A 123 -10.88 -5.40 7.66
N ILE A 124 -12.07 -4.95 8.08
CA ILE A 124 -12.21 -3.91 9.13
C ILE A 124 -11.62 -4.38 10.46
N ALA A 125 -11.87 -5.63 10.85
CA ALA A 125 -11.34 -6.16 12.11
C ALA A 125 -9.80 -6.21 12.10
N SER A 126 -9.21 -6.64 10.98
CA SER A 126 -7.75 -6.67 10.79
C SER A 126 -7.14 -5.27 10.79
N ASP A 127 -7.78 -4.29 10.16
CA ASP A 127 -7.39 -2.86 10.17
C ASP A 127 -7.35 -2.28 11.60
N LEU A 128 -8.42 -2.50 12.37
CA LEU A 128 -8.45 -2.02 13.75
C LEU A 128 -7.40 -2.73 14.62
N ALA A 129 -7.15 -4.01 14.37
CA ALA A 129 -6.19 -4.80 15.11
C ALA A 129 -4.74 -4.38 14.79
N ASP A 130 -4.39 -4.15 13.52
CA ASP A 130 -3.02 -3.74 13.15
C ASP A 130 -2.69 -2.35 13.71
N GLY A 131 -3.61 -1.39 13.64
CA GLY A 131 -3.41 -0.05 14.18
C GLY A 131 -3.31 -0.04 15.70
N ARG A 132 -4.10 -0.88 16.38
CA ARG A 132 -3.97 -1.06 17.85
C ARG A 132 -2.64 -1.71 18.21
N LEU A 133 -2.20 -2.71 17.46
CA LEU A 133 -0.96 -3.41 17.70
C LEU A 133 0.26 -2.52 17.48
N ALA A 134 0.26 -1.73 16.40
CA ALA A 134 1.29 -0.77 16.07
C ALA A 134 1.47 0.29 17.17
N ARG A 135 0.35 0.84 17.68
CA ARG A 135 0.37 1.82 18.78
C ARG A 135 0.83 1.21 20.09
N ARG A 136 0.32 0.01 20.45
CA ARG A 136 0.69 -0.67 21.70
C ARG A 136 2.16 -1.08 21.75
N GLN A 137 2.74 -1.47 20.61
CA GLN A 137 4.12 -1.92 20.54
C GLN A 137 5.10 -0.82 20.13
N ALA A 138 4.62 0.42 19.94
CA ALA A 138 5.42 1.53 19.41
C ALA A 138 6.15 1.17 18.10
N THR A 139 5.50 0.40 17.22
CA THR A 139 6.06 -0.09 15.94
C THR A 139 5.54 0.65 14.72
N VAL A 140 4.94 1.83 14.91
CA VAL A 140 4.49 2.71 13.82
C VAL A 140 5.68 3.05 12.92
N SER A 141 5.49 2.93 11.61
CA SER A 141 6.53 3.24 10.62
C SER A 141 5.92 3.72 9.32
N PRO A 142 6.69 4.42 8.46
CA PRO A 142 6.23 4.77 7.13
C PRO A 142 5.82 3.54 6.31
N PHE A 143 6.56 2.42 6.41
CA PHE A 143 6.18 1.19 5.72
C PHE A 143 4.77 0.75 6.06
N GLY A 144 4.45 0.64 7.36
CA GLY A 144 3.14 0.24 7.85
C GLY A 144 2.04 1.19 7.38
N ASP A 145 2.27 2.50 7.47
CA ASP A 145 1.29 3.52 7.07
C ASP A 145 0.97 3.48 5.56
N TYR A 146 1.98 3.27 4.70
CA TYR A 146 1.77 3.12 3.26
C TYR A 146 1.17 1.75 2.90
N ALA A 147 1.66 0.68 3.52
CA ALA A 147 1.13 -0.67 3.32
C ALA A 147 -0.35 -0.75 3.69
N ASP A 148 -0.76 -0.09 4.77
CA ASP A 148 -2.15 0.04 5.22
C ASP A 148 -3.02 0.69 4.14
N SER A 149 -2.62 1.87 3.68
CA SER A 149 -3.31 2.59 2.61
C SER A 149 -3.43 1.76 1.32
N PHE A 150 -2.38 1.02 0.95
CA PHE A 150 -2.41 0.14 -0.22
C PHE A 150 -3.29 -1.10 -0.01
N ALA A 151 -3.22 -1.73 1.16
CA ALA A 151 -4.03 -2.89 1.51
C ALA A 151 -5.52 -2.54 1.45
N ASP A 152 -5.89 -1.38 1.99
CA ASP A 152 -7.24 -0.85 1.92
C ASP A 152 -7.67 -0.54 0.49
N ALA A 153 -6.90 0.27 -0.24
CA ALA A 153 -7.24 0.62 -1.61
C ALA A 153 -7.41 -0.63 -2.48
N ALA A 154 -6.52 -1.62 -2.34
CA ALA A 154 -6.59 -2.87 -3.08
C ALA A 154 -7.81 -3.71 -2.69
N PHE A 155 -8.01 -3.97 -1.39
CA PHE A 155 -9.10 -4.79 -0.89
C PHE A 155 -10.47 -4.19 -1.22
N TRP A 156 -10.69 -2.92 -0.87
CA TRP A 156 -11.99 -2.28 -1.05
C TRP A 156 -12.31 -2.06 -2.53
N THR A 157 -11.33 -1.73 -3.36
CA THR A 157 -11.53 -1.65 -4.81
C THR A 157 -11.91 -3.02 -5.37
N TRP A 158 -11.21 -4.09 -4.98
CA TRP A 158 -11.54 -5.45 -5.39
C TRP A 158 -12.97 -5.84 -4.97
N LEU A 159 -13.32 -5.61 -3.69
CA LEU A 159 -14.61 -5.99 -3.13
C LEU A 159 -15.75 -5.29 -3.87
N VAL A 160 -15.60 -3.98 -4.08
CA VAL A 160 -16.58 -3.14 -4.79
C VAL A 160 -16.70 -3.53 -6.26
N LEU A 161 -15.58 -3.72 -6.97
CA LEU A 161 -15.61 -4.14 -8.37
C LEU A 161 -16.26 -5.51 -8.57
N ARG A 162 -16.13 -6.40 -7.59
CA ARG A 162 -16.61 -7.78 -7.69
C ARG A 162 -18.05 -7.98 -7.20
N HIS A 163 -18.47 -7.23 -6.16
CA HIS A 163 -19.73 -7.49 -5.45
C HIS A 163 -20.71 -6.31 -5.41
N GLU A 164 -20.33 -5.11 -5.87
CA GLU A 164 -21.26 -3.97 -5.92
C GLU A 164 -21.93 -3.82 -7.30
N PRO A 165 -23.27 -3.99 -7.41
CA PRO A 165 -23.99 -3.81 -8.65
C PRO A 165 -24.19 -2.33 -9.01
N SER A 166 -24.25 -1.41 -8.02
CA SER A 166 -24.45 0.01 -8.31
C SER A 166 -23.18 0.63 -8.87
N ARG A 167 -23.24 1.06 -10.14
CA ARG A 167 -22.14 1.77 -10.81
C ARG A 167 -21.77 3.06 -10.08
N ALA A 168 -22.75 3.76 -9.52
CA ALA A 168 -22.52 4.98 -8.74
C ALA A 168 -21.73 4.69 -7.46
N VAL A 169 -22.12 3.66 -6.70
CA VAL A 169 -21.40 3.24 -5.49
C VAL A 169 -19.98 2.77 -5.85
N ARG A 170 -19.83 2.05 -6.97
CA ARG A 170 -18.51 1.64 -7.47
C ARG A 170 -17.60 2.82 -7.78
N ALA A 171 -18.11 3.79 -8.54
CA ALA A 171 -17.36 4.99 -8.89
C ALA A 171 -16.98 5.80 -7.64
N ALA A 172 -17.93 5.97 -6.70
CA ALA A 172 -17.69 6.68 -5.46
C ALA A 172 -16.61 6.01 -4.59
N ALA A 173 -16.65 4.68 -4.44
CA ALA A 173 -15.63 3.94 -3.71
C ALA A 173 -14.25 4.05 -4.36
N ILE A 174 -14.15 3.86 -5.68
CA ILE A 174 -12.88 3.99 -6.39
C ILE A 174 -12.32 5.41 -6.25
N ALA A 175 -13.18 6.43 -6.39
CA ALA A 175 -12.78 7.82 -6.22
C ALA A 175 -12.30 8.12 -4.79
N ALA A 176 -12.93 7.55 -3.76
CA ALA A 176 -12.55 7.75 -2.36
C ALA A 176 -11.10 7.33 -2.07
N TRP A 177 -10.58 6.31 -2.77
CA TRP A 177 -9.20 5.84 -2.63
C TRP A 177 -8.22 6.47 -3.63
N ALA A 178 -8.64 6.63 -4.88
CA ALA A 178 -7.77 7.13 -5.95
C ALA A 178 -7.52 8.64 -5.84
N LEU A 179 -8.54 9.42 -5.44
CA LEU A 179 -8.46 10.88 -5.44
C LEU A 179 -7.40 11.42 -4.46
N PRO A 180 -7.29 10.94 -3.19
CA PRO A 180 -6.24 11.40 -2.30
C PRO A 180 -4.84 11.06 -2.82
N VAL A 181 -4.63 9.85 -3.34
CA VAL A 181 -3.35 9.40 -3.89
C VAL A 181 -2.96 10.23 -5.11
N ALA A 182 -3.89 10.43 -6.05
CA ALA A 182 -3.67 11.26 -7.22
C ALA A 182 -3.36 12.71 -6.84
N THR A 183 -4.06 13.26 -5.85
CA THR A 183 -3.84 14.62 -5.35
C THR A 183 -2.46 14.78 -4.74
N VAL A 184 -2.07 13.89 -3.82
CA VAL A 184 -0.74 13.92 -3.19
C VAL A 184 0.35 13.74 -4.23
N THR A 185 0.16 12.82 -5.18
CA THR A 185 1.12 12.57 -6.27
C THR A 185 1.27 13.79 -7.16
N ALA A 186 0.17 14.38 -7.63
CA ALA A 186 0.18 15.57 -8.49
C ALA A 186 0.81 16.78 -7.78
N LEU A 187 0.52 16.97 -6.49
CA LEU A 187 1.15 18.01 -5.67
C LEU A 187 2.65 17.74 -5.48
N ALA A 188 3.05 16.50 -5.19
CA ALA A 188 4.46 16.15 -5.01
C ALA A 188 5.28 16.37 -6.28
N VAL A 189 4.73 15.90 -7.40
CA VAL A 189 5.23 16.06 -8.76
C VAL A 189 5.37 17.56 -9.07
N SER A 190 4.29 18.33 -9.04
CA SER A 190 4.31 19.77 -9.36
C SER A 190 5.23 20.60 -8.47
N ARG A 191 5.34 20.25 -7.18
CA ARG A 191 6.23 20.93 -6.23
C ARG A 191 7.68 20.49 -6.34
N GLY A 192 7.94 19.29 -6.84
CA GLY A 192 9.27 18.67 -6.82
C GLY A 192 9.67 18.20 -5.41
N THR A 193 8.71 18.15 -4.48
CA THR A 193 8.91 17.77 -3.07
C THR A 193 7.62 17.18 -2.52
N MET A 194 7.74 16.21 -1.62
CA MET A 194 6.59 15.58 -0.97
C MET A 194 5.83 16.58 -0.08
N PRO A 195 4.51 16.77 -0.32
CA PRO A 195 3.69 17.65 0.52
C PRO A 195 3.67 17.14 1.96
N GLU A 196 3.31 18.02 2.89
CA GLU A 196 3.04 17.59 4.26
C GLU A 196 1.95 16.52 4.29
N ARG A 197 2.07 15.62 5.27
CA ARG A 197 1.16 14.49 5.42
C ARG A 197 -0.28 15.02 5.49
N PRO A 198 -1.20 14.54 4.63
CA PRO A 198 -2.56 15.01 4.62
C PRO A 198 -3.21 14.80 6.01
N ARG A 199 -3.98 15.80 6.45
CA ARG A 199 -4.66 15.73 7.75
C ARG A 199 -5.65 14.55 7.78
N PRO A 200 -5.87 13.90 8.94
CA PRO A 200 -6.79 12.75 9.07
C PRO A 200 -8.21 13.01 8.56
N ALA A 201 -8.65 14.27 8.53
CA ALA A 201 -9.95 14.68 7.99
C ALA A 201 -10.13 14.30 6.50
N LEU A 202 -9.05 14.28 5.71
CA LEU A 202 -9.09 13.92 4.29
C LEU A 202 -9.26 12.41 4.05
N LEU A 203 -9.03 11.59 5.08
CA LEU A 203 -9.20 10.12 5.05
C LEU A 203 -10.60 9.67 5.49
N ARG A 204 -11.39 10.57 6.09
CA ARG A 204 -12.76 10.27 6.57
C ARG A 204 -13.72 9.75 5.48
N PRO A 205 -13.69 10.25 4.23
CA PRO A 205 -14.56 9.72 3.17
C PRO A 205 -14.28 8.24 2.88
N ALA A 206 -13.01 7.83 2.90
CA ALA A 206 -12.62 6.45 2.66
C ALA A 206 -13.12 5.53 3.78
N ALA A 207 -12.89 5.90 5.04
CA ALA A 207 -13.36 5.14 6.20
C ALA A 207 -14.90 4.98 6.24
N ALA A 208 -15.65 6.06 5.95
CA ALA A 208 -17.10 5.99 5.86
C ALA A 208 -17.55 5.03 4.74
N MET A 209 -16.84 5.06 3.60
CA MET A 209 -17.13 4.18 2.48
C MET A 209 -16.83 2.71 2.79
N GLN A 210 -15.79 2.41 3.57
CA GLN A 210 -15.49 1.04 4.03
C GLN A 210 -16.68 0.46 4.79
N GLY A 211 -17.18 1.17 5.79
CA GLY A 211 -18.33 0.74 6.59
C GLY A 211 -19.58 0.52 5.71
N PHE A 212 -19.86 1.48 4.82
CA PHE A 212 -21.01 1.38 3.91
C PHE A 212 -20.92 0.17 2.97
N VAL A 213 -19.76 -0.06 2.34
CA VAL A 213 -19.54 -1.20 1.44
C VAL A 213 -19.58 -2.52 2.21
N ALA A 214 -18.97 -2.59 3.40
CA ALA A 214 -18.95 -3.79 4.22
C ALA A 214 -20.36 -4.23 4.63
N VAL A 215 -21.18 -3.30 5.11
CA VAL A 215 -22.58 -3.57 5.49
C VAL A 215 -23.38 -4.05 4.27
N ARG A 216 -23.23 -3.39 3.11
CA ARG A 216 -23.91 -3.82 1.89
C ARG A 216 -23.48 -5.20 1.43
N HIS A 217 -22.18 -5.53 1.51
CA HIS A 217 -21.67 -6.85 1.17
C HIS A 217 -22.21 -7.92 2.12
N LEU A 218 -22.26 -7.64 3.41
CA LEU A 218 -22.75 -8.56 4.43
C LEU A 218 -24.26 -8.85 4.29
N LEU A 219 -25.06 -7.82 4.02
CA LEU A 219 -26.52 -7.93 3.95
C LEU A 219 -27.02 -8.51 2.62
N ARG A 220 -26.14 -8.72 1.63
CA ARG A 220 -26.50 -9.28 0.33
C ARG A 220 -26.55 -10.80 0.35
N ARG A 221 -27.64 -11.34 -0.19
CA ARG A 221 -27.83 -12.77 -0.46
C ARG A 221 -27.27 -13.12 -1.83
#